data_AF-A0A946AC13-F1
#
_entry.id   AF-A0A946AC13-F1
#
_cell.length_a   1.000
_cell.length_b   1.000
_cell.length_c   1.000
_cell.angle_alpha   90.00
_cell.angle_beta   90.00
_cell.angle_gamma   90.00
#
_symmetry.space_group_name_H-M   'P 1'
#
loop_
_entity.id
_entity.type
_entity.pdbx_description
1 polymer ?
#
loop_
_entity_poly.entity_id
_entity_poly.type
_entity_poly.pdbx_seq_one_letter_code
_entity_poly.pdbx_strand_id
1 'polypeptide(L)'
;MKKKHIDRLFESLAAVIPEPETELEYSNVFTLLVSVVLSAQATDKGVNAATPGLFALADTPEKMVALGEERVRDKIKTIGLFNAKARNVIKLSRMLIDEHASEVPASREALQTLPGVGRKTASVVMNEAFGEPTIAVDTHVFRVSNRTRLAPAKTADKVEQKLEKIVPARWKKGAHHWLILHGRYTCLARKPKCWECVIADICPFKPKTSDPEAEAAAKAEKKAAGKRSLSPPRPKAGKAAKRVTKPRA
;
A
#
# COMPACT_ATOMS: atom_id res chain seq x y z
N MET A 1 5.31 -18.06 -8.03
CA MET A 1 4.91 -19.01 -6.99
C MET A 1 4.49 -20.29 -7.69
N LYS A 2 4.77 -21.47 -7.11
CA LYS A 2 4.21 -22.72 -7.63
C LYS A 2 2.74 -22.82 -7.17
N LYS A 3 1.85 -23.41 -7.97
CA LYS A 3 0.41 -23.52 -7.66
C LYS A 3 0.14 -24.11 -6.27
N LYS A 4 0.94 -25.13 -5.87
CA LYS A 4 0.86 -25.77 -4.55
C LYS A 4 1.11 -24.86 -3.33
N HIS A 5 1.62 -23.65 -3.54
CA HIS A 5 1.90 -22.70 -2.47
C HIS A 5 0.86 -21.57 -2.37
N ILE A 6 -0.13 -21.53 -3.26
CA ILE A 6 -1.15 -20.46 -3.26
C ILE A 6 -2.00 -20.54 -2.00
N ASP A 7 -2.47 -21.73 -1.63
CA ASP A 7 -3.23 -21.91 -0.38
C ASP A 7 -2.42 -21.52 0.83
N ARG A 8 -1.19 -22.05 0.94
CA ARG A 8 -0.27 -21.70 2.04
C ARG A 8 -0.02 -20.19 2.13
N LEU A 9 0.07 -19.47 1.01
CA LEU A 9 0.19 -18.02 1.02
C LEU A 9 -0.99 -17.37 1.74
N PHE A 10 -2.23 -17.74 1.38
CA PHE A 10 -3.40 -17.13 1.99
C PHE A 10 -3.60 -17.59 3.44
N GLU A 11 -3.30 -18.84 3.76
CA GLU A 11 -3.28 -19.34 5.15
C GLU A 11 -2.31 -18.52 6.02
N SER A 12 -1.08 -18.30 5.54
CA SER A 12 -0.08 -17.51 6.26
C SER A 12 -0.48 -16.04 6.40
N LEU A 13 -1.15 -15.46 5.39
CA LEU A 13 -1.64 -14.07 5.48
C LEU A 13 -2.84 -13.97 6.43
N ALA A 14 -3.79 -14.91 6.37
CA ALA A 14 -4.96 -14.94 7.25
C ALA A 14 -4.57 -15.15 8.72
N ALA A 15 -3.50 -15.90 9.01
CA ALA A 15 -3.01 -16.09 10.38
C ALA A 15 -2.52 -14.79 11.05
N VAL A 16 -2.00 -13.83 10.28
CA VAL A 16 -1.51 -12.54 10.80
C VAL A 16 -2.43 -11.36 10.48
N ILE A 17 -3.39 -11.54 9.58
CA ILE A 17 -4.45 -10.59 9.23
C ILE A 17 -5.78 -11.37 9.23
N PRO A 18 -6.37 -11.65 10.41
CA PRO A 18 -7.55 -12.50 10.53
C PRO A 18 -8.80 -11.90 9.87
N GLU A 19 -8.96 -10.58 9.98
CA GLU A 19 -10.09 -9.82 9.46
C GLU A 19 -9.56 -8.79 8.45
N PRO A 20 -9.36 -9.20 7.19
CA PRO A 20 -8.76 -8.33 6.18
C PRO A 20 -9.87 -7.42 5.60
N GLU A 21 -9.87 -6.16 6.01
CA GLU A 21 -10.88 -5.17 5.61
C GLU A 21 -10.26 -3.92 4.97
N THR A 22 -11.09 -3.12 4.31
CA THR A 22 -10.70 -1.81 3.82
C THR A 22 -10.34 -0.88 4.98
N GLU A 23 -9.32 -0.05 4.80
CA GLU A 23 -8.92 0.96 5.79
C GLU A 23 -9.68 2.29 5.60
N LEU A 24 -10.56 2.37 4.60
CA LEU A 24 -11.43 3.51 4.39
C LEU A 24 -12.62 3.45 5.36
N GLU A 25 -12.87 4.55 6.05
CA GLU A 25 -14.02 4.66 6.95
C GLU A 25 -15.30 5.00 6.17
N TYR A 26 -16.38 4.27 6.45
CA TYR A 26 -17.70 4.45 5.87
C TYR A 26 -18.80 3.92 6.81
N SER A 27 -20.04 4.38 6.63
CA SER A 27 -21.21 3.95 7.41
C SER A 27 -22.29 3.28 6.57
N ASN A 28 -22.25 3.44 5.25
CA ASN A 28 -23.18 2.86 4.30
C ASN A 28 -22.53 2.76 2.90
N VAL A 29 -23.21 2.10 1.95
CA VAL A 29 -22.67 1.85 0.60
C VAL A 29 -22.37 3.14 -0.18
N PHE A 30 -23.16 4.19 0.01
CA PHE A 30 -22.93 5.48 -0.65
C PHE A 30 -21.67 6.18 -0.11
N THR A 31 -21.50 6.25 1.21
CA THR A 31 -20.30 6.82 1.84
C THR A 31 -19.05 6.02 1.49
N LEU A 32 -19.14 4.69 1.37
CA LEU A 32 -18.07 3.86 0.83
C LEU A 32 -17.72 4.26 -0.61
N LEU A 33 -18.71 4.33 -1.51
CA LEU A 33 -18.50 4.74 -2.91
C LEU A 33 -17.77 6.09 -2.99
N VAL A 34 -18.24 7.08 -2.22
CA VAL A 34 -17.60 8.41 -2.15
C VAL A 34 -16.17 8.30 -1.63
N SER A 35 -15.93 7.58 -0.52
CA SER A 35 -14.58 7.37 0.03
C SER A 35 -13.63 6.73 -0.99
N VAL A 36 -14.07 5.73 -1.75
CA VAL A 36 -13.24 5.08 -2.78
C VAL A 36 -12.97 6.05 -3.95
N VAL A 37 -13.95 6.84 -4.39
CA VAL A 37 -13.73 7.88 -5.42
C VAL A 37 -12.72 8.94 -4.94
N LEU A 38 -12.81 9.34 -3.67
CA LEU A 38 -11.87 10.29 -3.06
C LEU A 38 -10.46 9.71 -2.88
N SER A 39 -10.32 8.39 -2.71
CA SER A 39 -9.04 7.70 -2.55
C SER A 39 -8.17 7.69 -3.81
N ALA A 40 -8.73 7.99 -4.99
CA ALA A 40 -7.96 8.02 -6.23
C ALA A 40 -6.78 9.00 -6.13
N GLN A 41 -5.54 8.48 -6.17
CA GLN A 41 -4.31 9.27 -5.96
C GLN A 41 -4.26 10.03 -4.63
N ALA A 42 -4.90 9.48 -3.59
CA ALA A 42 -4.83 9.96 -2.22
C ALA A 42 -4.46 8.79 -1.29
N THR A 43 -4.14 9.10 -0.04
CA THR A 43 -3.94 8.08 0.99
C THR A 43 -5.24 7.88 1.76
N ASP A 44 -5.52 6.66 2.21
CA ASP A 44 -6.72 6.36 3.00
C ASP A 44 -6.75 7.22 4.27
N LYS A 45 -5.59 7.45 4.92
CA LYS A 45 -5.45 8.41 6.03
C LYS A 45 -5.93 9.82 5.68
N GLY A 46 -5.61 10.31 4.48
CA GLY A 46 -6.05 11.64 4.03
C GLY A 46 -7.55 11.68 3.74
N VAL A 47 -8.11 10.59 3.22
CA VAL A 47 -9.55 10.45 2.98
C VAL A 47 -10.29 10.41 4.32
N ASN A 48 -9.91 9.53 5.25
CA ASN A 48 -10.53 9.39 6.58
C ASN A 48 -10.38 10.65 7.44
N ALA A 49 -9.39 11.50 7.19
CA ALA A 49 -9.32 12.81 7.85
C ALA A 49 -10.36 13.81 7.33
N ALA A 50 -10.78 13.69 6.06
CA ALA A 50 -11.69 14.63 5.41
C ALA A 50 -13.16 14.18 5.45
N THR A 51 -13.41 12.87 5.29
CA THR A 51 -14.75 12.31 5.12
C THR A 51 -15.67 12.45 6.34
N PRO A 52 -15.22 12.37 7.61
CA PRO A 52 -16.14 12.50 8.75
C PRO A 52 -16.87 13.84 8.76
N GLY A 53 -16.15 14.93 8.48
CA GLY A 53 -16.71 16.28 8.43
C GLY A 53 -17.61 16.54 7.21
N LEU A 54 -17.47 15.74 6.14
CA LEU A 54 -18.34 15.75 4.96
C LEU A 54 -19.61 14.93 5.24
N PHE A 55 -19.46 13.69 5.69
CA PHE A 55 -20.56 12.75 5.88
C PHE A 55 -21.47 13.14 7.04
N ALA A 56 -20.97 13.83 8.06
CA ALA A 56 -21.82 14.46 9.07
C ALA A 56 -22.85 15.46 8.49
N LEU A 57 -22.56 16.03 7.31
CA LEU A 57 -23.47 16.94 6.60
C LEU A 57 -24.23 16.24 5.46
N ALA A 58 -23.59 15.27 4.80
CA ALA A 58 -24.09 14.64 3.58
C ALA A 58 -23.63 13.18 3.46
N ASP A 59 -24.43 12.27 4.01
CA ASP A 59 -24.25 10.81 3.99
C ASP A 59 -25.18 10.08 3.01
N THR A 60 -25.92 10.82 2.19
CA THR A 60 -26.87 10.34 1.16
C THR A 60 -26.69 11.15 -0.12
N PRO A 61 -27.05 10.61 -1.30
CA PRO A 61 -26.97 11.34 -2.57
C PRO A 61 -27.69 12.69 -2.52
N GLU A 62 -28.89 12.75 -1.98
CA GLU A 62 -29.73 13.94 -1.88
C GLU A 62 -29.08 15.01 -1.02
N LYS A 63 -28.61 14.65 0.17
CA LYS A 63 -27.89 15.58 1.04
C LYS A 63 -26.59 16.06 0.39
N MET A 64 -25.90 15.20 -0.37
CA MET A 64 -24.67 15.57 -1.07
C MET A 64 -24.94 16.59 -2.18
N VAL A 65 -26.00 16.40 -2.96
CA VAL A 65 -26.42 17.36 -3.99
C VAL A 65 -26.89 18.66 -3.36
N ALA A 66 -27.69 18.59 -2.29
CA ALA A 66 -28.18 19.77 -1.56
C ALA A 66 -27.05 20.56 -0.87
N LEU A 67 -26.00 19.87 -0.40
CA LEU A 67 -24.82 20.50 0.18
C LEU A 67 -24.08 21.38 -0.84
N GLY A 68 -24.07 20.96 -2.11
CA GLY A 68 -23.50 21.72 -3.23
C GLY A 68 -21.99 21.55 -3.40
N GLU A 69 -21.52 21.71 -4.63
CA GLU A 69 -20.13 21.44 -5.02
C GLU A 69 -19.11 22.26 -4.22
N GLU A 70 -19.37 23.54 -3.98
CA GLU A 70 -18.45 24.43 -3.27
C GLU A 70 -18.19 23.95 -1.84
N ARG A 71 -19.25 23.58 -1.10
CA ARG A 71 -19.09 23.09 0.27
C ARG A 71 -18.45 21.71 0.32
N VAL A 72 -18.77 20.83 -0.65
CA VAL A 72 -18.08 19.55 -0.79
C VAL A 72 -16.59 19.79 -1.02
N ARG A 73 -16.24 20.64 -2.00
CA ARG A 73 -14.87 21.02 -2.35
C ARG A 73 -14.09 21.52 -1.13
N ASP A 74 -14.70 22.38 -0.30
CA ASP A 74 -14.06 22.90 0.91
C ASP A 74 -13.81 21.82 1.97
N LYS A 75 -14.72 20.85 2.10
CA LYS A 75 -14.57 19.72 3.03
C LYS A 75 -13.46 18.76 2.62
N ILE A 76 -13.23 18.60 1.32
CA ILE A 76 -12.22 17.68 0.79
C ILE A 76 -10.95 18.38 0.27
N LYS A 77 -10.76 19.68 0.56
CA LYS A 77 -9.66 20.50 0.01
C LYS A 77 -8.25 20.01 0.38
N THR A 78 -8.14 19.19 1.42
CA THR A 78 -6.89 18.54 1.85
C THR A 78 -6.51 17.35 0.97
N ILE A 79 -7.43 16.86 0.13
CA ILE A 79 -7.23 15.74 -0.77
C ILE A 79 -6.72 16.26 -2.13
N GLY A 80 -5.71 15.59 -2.71
CA GLY A 80 -5.25 15.89 -4.07
C GLY A 80 -6.40 15.78 -5.10
N LEU A 81 -6.40 16.67 -6.09
CA LEU A 81 -7.41 16.75 -7.16
C LEU A 81 -8.84 17.07 -6.66
N PHE A 82 -8.97 17.69 -5.48
CA PHE A 82 -10.25 17.98 -4.83
C PHE A 82 -11.27 18.71 -5.72
N ASN A 83 -10.85 19.63 -6.60
CA ASN A 83 -11.73 20.32 -7.53
C ASN A 83 -12.47 19.34 -8.47
N ALA A 84 -11.74 18.42 -9.10
CA ALA A 84 -12.34 17.43 -9.99
C ALA A 84 -13.14 16.38 -9.21
N LYS A 85 -12.65 15.99 -8.02
CA LYS A 85 -13.34 15.05 -7.13
C LYS A 85 -14.68 15.59 -6.64
N ALA A 86 -14.75 16.85 -6.20
CA ALA A 86 -15.99 17.48 -5.75
C ALA A 86 -17.04 17.50 -6.88
N ARG A 87 -16.64 17.90 -8.09
CA ARG A 87 -17.49 17.82 -9.29
C ARG A 87 -18.01 16.40 -9.52
N ASN A 88 -17.13 15.42 -9.48
CA ASN A 88 -17.51 14.03 -9.70
C ASN A 88 -18.47 13.53 -8.62
N VAL A 89 -18.22 13.83 -7.34
CA VAL A 89 -19.10 13.47 -6.22
C VAL A 89 -20.49 14.08 -6.37
N ILE A 90 -20.60 15.34 -6.78
CA ILE A 90 -21.91 15.95 -7.05
C ILE A 90 -22.60 15.28 -8.24
N LYS A 91 -21.89 15.09 -9.35
CA LYS A 91 -22.47 14.50 -10.57
C LYS A 91 -22.90 13.05 -10.36
N LEU A 92 -22.07 12.23 -9.71
CA LEU A 92 -22.43 10.85 -9.39
C LEU A 92 -23.62 10.81 -8.44
N SER A 93 -23.69 11.70 -7.44
CA SER A 93 -24.84 11.76 -6.53
C SER A 93 -26.13 12.13 -7.26
N ARG A 94 -26.08 13.05 -8.24
CA ARG A 94 -27.23 13.36 -9.11
C ARG A 94 -27.65 12.15 -9.93
N MET A 95 -26.71 11.47 -10.58
CA MET A 95 -27.02 10.25 -11.35
C MET A 95 -27.64 9.16 -10.49
N LEU A 96 -27.19 8.99 -9.24
CA LEU A 96 -27.82 8.04 -8.33
C LEU A 96 -29.29 8.39 -8.06
N ILE A 97 -29.60 9.67 -7.84
CA ILE A 97 -30.98 10.15 -7.65
C ILE A 97 -31.82 9.90 -8.91
N ASP A 98 -31.31 10.35 -10.06
CA ASP A 98 -32.06 10.41 -11.31
C ASP A 98 -32.25 9.03 -11.96
N GLU A 99 -31.25 8.16 -11.89
CA GLU A 99 -31.18 6.89 -12.65
C GLU A 99 -31.22 5.64 -11.77
N HIS A 100 -30.96 5.77 -10.45
CA HIS A 100 -30.80 4.62 -9.55
C HIS A 100 -31.61 4.74 -8.24
N ALA A 101 -32.61 5.62 -8.18
CA ALA A 101 -33.46 5.81 -7.00
C ALA A 101 -32.67 6.03 -5.70
N SER A 102 -31.55 6.76 -5.80
CA SER A 102 -30.61 7.05 -4.72
C SER A 102 -29.87 5.86 -4.12
N GLU A 103 -29.91 4.70 -4.79
CA GLU A 103 -29.18 3.50 -4.38
C GLU A 103 -27.92 3.32 -5.23
N VAL A 104 -26.83 2.88 -4.60
CA VAL A 104 -25.62 2.50 -5.33
C VAL A 104 -25.88 1.18 -6.06
N PRO A 105 -25.71 1.11 -7.39
CA PRO A 105 -26.07 -0.08 -8.15
C PRO A 105 -25.11 -1.25 -7.86
N ALA A 106 -25.66 -2.44 -7.62
CA ALA A 106 -24.91 -3.69 -7.44
C ALA A 106 -24.48 -4.31 -8.79
N SER A 107 -23.96 -3.48 -9.70
CA SER A 107 -23.43 -3.90 -11.00
C SER A 107 -22.15 -3.14 -11.30
N ARG A 108 -21.09 -3.86 -11.66
CA ARG A 108 -19.80 -3.26 -12.01
C ARG A 108 -19.90 -2.37 -13.26
N GLU A 109 -20.73 -2.75 -14.21
CA GLU A 109 -20.96 -2.01 -15.45
C GLU A 109 -21.72 -0.72 -15.18
N ALA A 110 -22.77 -0.77 -14.34
CA ALA A 110 -23.49 0.42 -13.89
C ALA A 110 -22.61 1.35 -13.03
N LEU A 111 -21.83 0.80 -12.10
CA LEU A 111 -20.89 1.61 -11.30
C LEU A 111 -19.90 2.37 -12.19
N GLN A 112 -19.41 1.76 -13.28
CA GLN A 112 -18.46 2.41 -14.20
C GLN A 112 -19.05 3.56 -15.03
N THR A 113 -20.37 3.71 -15.09
CA THR A 113 -20.99 4.89 -15.73
C THR A 113 -20.89 6.13 -14.82
N LEU A 114 -20.72 5.92 -13.51
CA LEU A 114 -20.67 7.01 -12.54
C LEU A 114 -19.36 7.82 -12.66
N PRO A 115 -19.44 9.17 -12.65
CA PRO A 115 -18.28 10.04 -12.72
C PRO A 115 -17.24 9.74 -11.63
N GLY A 116 -15.99 9.51 -12.04
CA GLY A 116 -14.89 9.19 -11.12
C GLY A 116 -14.77 7.72 -10.73
N VAL A 117 -15.66 6.85 -11.24
CA VAL A 117 -15.64 5.42 -10.98
C VAL A 117 -15.07 4.68 -12.20
N GLY A 118 -13.79 4.30 -12.12
CA GLY A 118 -13.19 3.39 -13.09
C GLY A 118 -13.39 1.92 -12.71
N ARG A 119 -12.92 1.00 -13.57
CA ARG A 119 -12.97 -0.46 -13.32
C ARG A 119 -12.49 -0.84 -11.92
N LYS A 120 -11.33 -0.32 -11.48
CA LYS A 120 -10.78 -0.61 -10.15
C LYS A 120 -11.73 -0.16 -9.04
N THR A 121 -12.22 1.08 -9.11
CA THR A 121 -13.15 1.65 -8.12
C THR A 121 -14.41 0.79 -8.03
N ALA A 122 -14.98 0.40 -9.18
CA ALA A 122 -16.14 -0.48 -9.23
C ALA A 122 -15.83 -1.85 -8.60
N SER A 123 -14.69 -2.48 -8.94
CA SER A 123 -14.29 -3.77 -8.35
C SER A 123 -14.12 -3.72 -6.83
N VAL A 124 -13.66 -2.60 -6.27
CA VAL A 124 -13.57 -2.40 -4.81
C VAL A 124 -14.97 -2.32 -4.19
N VAL A 125 -15.86 -1.47 -4.74
CA VAL A 125 -17.22 -1.33 -4.21
C VAL A 125 -18.00 -2.65 -4.31
N MET A 126 -17.85 -3.41 -5.40
CA MET A 126 -18.46 -4.72 -5.54
C MET A 126 -17.98 -5.72 -4.48
N ASN A 127 -16.69 -5.69 -4.13
CA ASN A 127 -16.13 -6.56 -3.10
C ASN A 127 -16.61 -6.19 -1.69
N GLU A 128 -16.48 -4.90 -1.34
CA GLU A 128 -16.78 -4.39 0.00
C GLU A 128 -18.28 -4.39 0.30
N ALA A 129 -19.08 -3.80 -0.60
CA ALA A 129 -20.48 -3.53 -0.31
C ALA A 129 -21.40 -4.70 -0.65
N PHE A 130 -21.08 -5.41 -1.73
CA PHE A 130 -21.96 -6.43 -2.30
C PHE A 130 -21.38 -7.86 -2.16
N GLY A 131 -20.19 -8.00 -1.58
CA GLY A 131 -19.59 -9.30 -1.28
C GLY A 131 -19.10 -10.08 -2.49
N GLU A 132 -19.02 -9.45 -3.67
CA GLU A 132 -18.53 -10.10 -4.88
C GLU A 132 -17.04 -10.47 -4.74
N PRO A 133 -16.60 -11.64 -5.23
CA PRO A 133 -15.22 -12.11 -5.10
C PRO A 133 -14.26 -11.43 -6.10
N THR A 134 -14.40 -10.12 -6.33
CA THR A 134 -13.55 -9.31 -7.20
C THR A 134 -12.22 -9.01 -6.53
N ILE A 135 -11.11 -9.08 -7.29
CA ILE A 135 -9.77 -8.84 -6.77
C ILE A 135 -9.19 -7.59 -7.42
N ALA A 136 -9.57 -6.42 -6.91
CA ALA A 136 -9.10 -5.14 -7.45
C ALA A 136 -7.57 -5.04 -7.37
N VAL A 137 -6.92 -4.64 -8.46
CA VAL A 137 -5.45 -4.54 -8.52
C VAL A 137 -5.01 -3.09 -8.45
N ASP A 138 -4.46 -2.71 -7.31
CA ASP A 138 -3.78 -1.43 -7.11
C ASP A 138 -2.25 -1.57 -7.20
N THR A 139 -1.51 -0.53 -6.81
CA THR A 139 -0.03 -0.57 -6.85
C THR A 139 0.58 -1.57 -5.86
N HIS A 140 -0.10 -1.86 -4.74
CA HIS A 140 0.34 -2.82 -3.73
C HIS A 140 0.10 -4.25 -4.23
N VAL A 141 -1.13 -4.58 -4.63
CA VAL A 141 -1.51 -5.88 -5.18
C VAL A 141 -0.71 -6.19 -6.44
N PHE A 142 -0.53 -5.21 -7.34
CA PHE A 142 0.30 -5.37 -8.54
C PHE A 142 1.75 -5.74 -8.20
N ARG A 143 2.35 -5.02 -7.25
CA ARG A 143 3.73 -5.27 -6.80
C ARG A 143 3.87 -6.63 -6.13
N VAL A 144 2.98 -6.95 -5.19
CA VAL A 144 2.98 -8.23 -4.46
C VAL A 144 2.82 -9.39 -5.45
N SER A 145 1.84 -9.30 -6.35
CA SER A 145 1.56 -10.32 -7.36
C SER A 145 2.75 -10.61 -8.27
N ASN A 146 3.46 -9.55 -8.70
CA ASN A 146 4.64 -9.69 -9.54
C ASN A 146 5.87 -10.22 -8.77
N ARG A 147 6.17 -9.68 -7.57
CA ARG A 147 7.33 -10.10 -6.76
C ARG A 147 7.23 -11.55 -6.30
N THR A 148 6.08 -11.94 -5.78
CA THR A 148 5.80 -13.33 -5.35
C THR A 148 5.64 -14.28 -6.54
N ARG A 149 5.52 -13.72 -7.76
CA ARG A 149 5.16 -14.46 -8.98
C ARG A 149 3.83 -15.21 -8.81
N LEU A 150 2.90 -14.68 -7.99
CA LEU A 150 1.55 -15.21 -7.84
C LEU A 150 0.79 -15.04 -9.16
N ALA A 151 0.68 -13.79 -9.63
CA ALA A 151 0.03 -13.44 -10.90
C ALA A 151 0.89 -12.44 -11.68
N PRO A 152 2.04 -12.85 -12.26
CA PRO A 152 2.94 -11.91 -12.94
C PRO A 152 2.35 -11.42 -14.26
N ALA A 153 2.24 -10.11 -14.44
CA ALA A 153 1.80 -9.48 -15.68
C ALA A 153 2.27 -8.01 -15.77
N LYS A 154 2.25 -7.46 -17.00
CA LYS A 154 2.68 -6.08 -17.29
C LYS A 154 1.63 -5.01 -16.95
N THR A 155 0.36 -5.38 -16.83
CA THR A 155 -0.75 -4.44 -16.61
C THR A 155 -1.66 -4.92 -15.48
N ALA A 156 -2.31 -3.98 -14.77
CA ALA A 156 -3.20 -4.29 -13.65
C ALA A 156 -4.34 -5.24 -14.07
N ASP A 157 -5.02 -4.96 -15.18
CA ASP A 157 -6.08 -5.82 -15.75
C ASP A 157 -5.62 -7.27 -15.96
N LYS A 158 -4.39 -7.47 -16.45
CA LYS A 158 -3.84 -8.82 -16.67
C LYS A 158 -3.45 -9.50 -15.36
N VAL A 159 -3.13 -8.74 -14.31
CA VAL A 159 -2.93 -9.29 -12.96
C VAL A 159 -4.28 -9.70 -12.37
N GLU A 160 -5.31 -8.86 -12.48
CA GLU A 160 -6.68 -9.12 -11.99
C GLU A 160 -7.22 -10.42 -12.59
N GLN A 161 -7.25 -10.52 -13.93
CA GLN A 161 -7.71 -11.73 -14.64
C GLN A 161 -6.93 -12.99 -14.25
N LYS A 162 -5.65 -12.87 -13.90
CA LYS A 162 -4.85 -14.01 -13.45
C LYS A 162 -5.19 -14.38 -12.01
N LEU A 163 -5.32 -13.41 -11.12
CA LEU A 163 -5.71 -13.63 -9.72
C LEU A 163 -7.08 -14.33 -9.67
N GLU A 164 -8.08 -13.84 -10.42
CA GLU A 164 -9.41 -14.46 -10.49
C GLU A 164 -9.39 -15.94 -10.92
N LYS A 165 -8.42 -16.32 -11.77
CA LYS A 165 -8.26 -17.69 -12.26
C LYS A 165 -7.50 -18.60 -11.29
N ILE A 166 -6.49 -18.08 -10.60
CA ILE A 166 -5.56 -18.91 -9.80
C ILE A 166 -5.91 -18.94 -8.32
N VAL A 167 -6.58 -17.91 -7.80
CA VAL A 167 -6.94 -17.81 -6.38
C VAL A 167 -8.11 -18.77 -6.12
N PRO A 168 -7.96 -19.75 -5.19
CA PRO A 168 -9.04 -20.67 -4.84
C PRO A 168 -10.28 -19.93 -4.32
N ALA A 169 -11.47 -20.45 -4.62
CA ALA A 169 -12.75 -19.80 -4.33
C ALA A 169 -12.88 -19.32 -2.87
N ARG A 170 -12.46 -20.15 -1.90
CA ARG A 170 -12.48 -19.83 -0.46
C ARG A 170 -11.70 -18.58 -0.07
N TRP A 171 -10.66 -18.23 -0.84
CA TRP A 171 -9.82 -17.07 -0.58
C TRP A 171 -10.23 -15.83 -1.38
N LYS A 172 -10.99 -15.98 -2.47
CA LYS A 172 -11.23 -14.90 -3.43
C LYS A 172 -11.80 -13.64 -2.79
N LYS A 173 -12.78 -13.79 -1.88
CA LYS A 173 -13.44 -12.66 -1.21
C LYS A 173 -12.44 -11.79 -0.45
N GLY A 174 -11.57 -12.37 0.36
CA GLY A 174 -10.57 -11.64 1.14
C GLY A 174 -9.23 -11.42 0.42
N ALA A 175 -9.03 -12.03 -0.77
CA ALA A 175 -7.74 -12.00 -1.47
C ALA A 175 -7.27 -10.59 -1.78
N HIS A 176 -8.19 -9.68 -2.13
CA HIS A 176 -7.85 -8.27 -2.32
C HIS A 176 -7.18 -7.69 -1.07
N HIS A 177 -7.86 -7.78 0.08
CA HIS A 177 -7.41 -7.21 1.35
C HIS A 177 -6.12 -7.83 1.88
N TRP A 178 -5.98 -9.15 1.84
CA TRP A 178 -4.72 -9.78 2.24
C TRP A 178 -3.54 -9.30 1.40
N LEU A 179 -3.73 -9.18 0.08
CA LEU A 179 -2.66 -8.76 -0.82
C LEU A 179 -2.33 -7.27 -0.69
N ILE A 180 -3.33 -6.39 -0.55
CA ILE A 180 -3.10 -4.94 -0.36
C ILE A 180 -2.46 -4.65 1.00
N LEU A 181 -2.96 -5.23 2.09
CA LEU A 181 -2.42 -5.03 3.45
C LEU A 181 -1.00 -5.59 3.56
N HIS A 182 -0.76 -6.80 3.04
CA HIS A 182 0.60 -7.36 2.98
C HIS A 182 1.52 -6.47 2.14
N GLY A 183 1.05 -5.96 1.00
CA GLY A 183 1.78 -5.02 0.18
C GLY A 183 2.08 -3.70 0.89
N ARG A 184 1.14 -3.19 1.66
CA ARG A 184 1.21 -1.91 2.38
C ARG A 184 2.16 -1.95 3.57
N TYR A 185 2.15 -3.03 4.34
CA TYR A 185 2.85 -3.10 5.63
C TYR A 185 4.12 -3.96 5.62
N THR A 186 4.21 -4.96 4.74
CA THR A 186 5.34 -5.90 4.70
C THR A 186 6.12 -5.81 3.39
N CYS A 187 5.47 -6.01 2.24
CA CYS A 187 6.12 -6.02 0.92
C CYS A 187 6.25 -4.60 0.35
N LEU A 188 6.93 -3.71 1.09
CA LEU A 188 7.11 -2.30 0.76
C LEU A 188 7.82 -2.06 -0.57
N ALA A 189 7.53 -0.94 -1.23
CA ALA A 189 8.05 -0.64 -2.56
C ALA A 189 9.59 -0.57 -2.63
N ARG A 190 10.22 0.12 -1.68
CA ARG A 190 11.68 0.34 -1.66
C ARG A 190 12.43 -0.79 -0.95
N LYS A 191 12.32 -0.88 0.38
CA LYS A 191 12.92 -1.93 1.21
C LYS A 191 11.80 -2.81 1.76
N PRO A 192 11.39 -3.90 1.07
CA PRO A 192 10.41 -4.83 1.63
C PRO A 192 10.94 -5.40 2.94
N LYS A 193 10.08 -5.83 3.85
CA LYS A 193 10.48 -6.40 5.12
C LYS A 193 10.55 -7.92 5.05
N CYS A 194 11.49 -8.45 4.26
CA CYS A 194 11.56 -9.89 3.98
C CYS A 194 11.93 -10.73 5.21
N TRP A 195 12.62 -10.15 6.19
CA TRP A 195 13.03 -10.82 7.43
C TRP A 195 11.84 -11.16 8.35
N GLU A 196 10.77 -10.35 8.34
CA GLU A 196 9.54 -10.57 9.13
C GLU A 196 8.37 -11.11 8.27
N CYS A 197 8.61 -11.40 6.99
CA CYS A 197 7.56 -11.75 6.06
C CYS A 197 7.11 -13.22 6.23
N VAL A 198 5.83 -13.42 6.57
CA VAL A 198 5.21 -14.74 6.82
C VAL A 198 5.20 -15.69 5.62
N ILE A 199 5.44 -15.18 4.41
CA ILE A 199 5.55 -15.98 3.18
C ILE A 199 6.97 -15.96 2.58
N ALA A 200 7.97 -15.50 3.34
CA ALA A 200 9.33 -15.32 2.84
C ALA A 200 9.92 -16.62 2.31
N ASP A 201 9.68 -17.76 2.96
CA ASP A 201 10.22 -19.07 2.60
C ASP A 201 9.66 -19.58 1.25
N ILE A 202 8.38 -19.34 0.96
CA ILE A 202 7.73 -19.72 -0.31
C ILE A 202 7.81 -18.64 -1.39
N CYS A 203 8.25 -17.43 -1.05
CA CYS A 203 8.35 -16.31 -1.98
C CYS A 203 9.62 -16.44 -2.87
N PRO A 204 9.45 -16.49 -4.21
CA PRO A 204 10.57 -16.62 -5.15
C PRO A 204 11.29 -15.28 -5.46
N PHE A 205 10.92 -14.19 -4.79
CA PHE A 205 11.60 -12.91 -4.93
C PHE A 205 13.05 -13.04 -4.46
N LYS A 206 14.02 -12.71 -5.33
CA LYS A 206 15.46 -12.93 -5.06
C LYS A 206 16.15 -11.81 -4.27
N PRO A 207 15.91 -10.50 -4.50
CA PRO A 207 16.55 -9.47 -3.69
C PRO A 207 15.81 -9.32 -2.35
N LYS A 208 15.80 -10.39 -1.55
CA LYS A 208 15.27 -10.38 -0.19
C LYS A 208 16.15 -9.48 0.68
N THR A 209 15.50 -8.71 1.52
CA THR A 209 16.17 -7.84 2.48
C THR A 209 16.51 -8.63 3.74
N SER A 210 17.72 -8.43 4.24
CA SER A 210 18.13 -8.91 5.57
C SER A 210 17.56 -8.04 6.67
N ASP A 211 17.57 -8.59 7.89
CA ASP A 211 17.19 -7.89 9.11
C ASP A 211 18.09 -6.64 9.31
N PRO A 212 17.52 -5.42 9.38
CA PRO A 212 18.27 -4.20 9.62
C PRO A 212 19.09 -4.20 10.91
N GLU A 213 18.61 -4.86 11.97
CA GLU A 213 19.32 -4.92 13.26
C GLU A 213 20.55 -5.81 13.15
N ALA A 214 20.41 -6.99 12.54
CA ALA A 214 21.53 -7.86 12.22
C ALA A 214 22.55 -7.18 11.27
N GLU A 215 22.08 -6.42 10.27
CA GLU A 215 22.94 -5.62 9.39
C GLU A 215 23.72 -4.55 10.16
N ALA A 216 23.07 -3.87 11.12
CA ALA A 216 23.69 -2.84 11.94
C ALA A 216 24.73 -3.43 12.90
N ALA A 217 24.41 -4.55 13.56
CA ALA A 217 25.32 -5.27 14.44
C ALA A 217 26.58 -5.74 13.69
N ALA A 218 26.43 -6.39 12.54
CA ALA A 218 27.56 -6.85 11.72
C ALA A 218 28.44 -5.70 11.22
N LYS A 219 27.87 -4.53 10.92
CA LYS A 219 28.63 -3.31 10.57
C LYS A 219 29.39 -2.75 11.76
N ALA A 220 28.79 -2.74 12.95
CA ALA A 220 29.43 -2.30 14.18
C ALA A 220 30.63 -3.18 14.54
N GLU A 221 30.48 -4.50 14.42
CA GLU A 221 31.56 -5.47 14.65
C GLU A 221 32.72 -5.29 13.67
N LYS A 222 32.44 -5.16 12.37
CA LYS A 222 33.48 -4.89 11.34
C LYS A 222 34.22 -3.58 11.60
N LYS A 223 33.52 -2.53 12.05
CA LYS A 223 34.12 -1.25 12.39
C LYS A 223 35.00 -1.34 13.65
N ALA A 224 34.61 -2.16 14.63
CA ALA A 224 35.41 -2.43 15.82
C ALA A 224 36.66 -3.26 15.49
N ALA A 225 36.54 -4.26 14.61
CA ALA A 225 37.65 -5.09 14.15
C ALA A 225 38.68 -4.30 13.32
N GLY A 226 38.23 -3.43 12.40
CA GLY A 226 39.11 -2.59 11.60
C GLY A 226 39.85 -1.49 12.38
N LYS A 227 39.35 -1.10 13.56
CA LYS A 227 40.08 -0.20 14.48
C LYS A 227 41.18 -0.91 15.27
N ARG A 228 41.06 -2.22 15.50
CA ARG A 228 42.05 -3.03 16.23
C ARG A 228 43.28 -3.40 15.38
N SER A 229 43.24 -3.21 14.06
CA SER A 229 44.36 -3.53 13.14
C SER A 229 45.31 -2.36 12.85
N LEU A 230 45.17 -1.21 13.51
CA LEU A 230 46.15 -0.12 13.43
C LEU A 230 47.30 -0.39 14.41
N SER A 231 48.40 -0.97 13.90
CA SER A 231 49.64 -1.16 14.65
C SER A 231 50.15 0.15 15.26
N PRO A 232 50.78 0.14 16.47
CA PRO A 232 51.30 1.34 17.09
C PRO A 232 52.36 2.01 16.19
N PRO A 233 52.45 3.36 16.20
CA PRO A 233 53.42 4.07 15.38
C PRO A 233 54.85 3.67 15.76
N ARG A 234 55.68 3.34 14.76
CA ARG A 234 57.11 3.05 14.95
C ARG A 234 57.79 4.20 15.71
N PRO A 235 58.67 3.92 16.69
CA PRO A 235 59.38 4.96 17.41
C PRO A 235 60.27 5.73 16.43
N LYS A 236 60.20 7.06 16.48
CA LYS A 236 61.02 7.96 15.64
C LYS A 236 62.49 7.80 16.05
N ALA A 237 63.36 7.48 15.11
CA ALA A 237 64.81 7.46 15.31
C ALA A 237 65.29 8.86 15.76
N GLY A 238 65.82 8.93 16.99
CA GLY A 238 66.41 10.16 17.53
C GLY A 238 67.68 10.54 16.76
N LYS A 239 67.76 11.81 16.34
CA LYS A 239 68.95 12.37 15.71
C LYS A 239 70.13 12.35 16.70
N ALA A 240 71.25 11.76 16.27
CA ALA A 240 72.51 11.78 17.00
C ALA A 240 73.01 13.23 17.20
N ALA A 241 73.26 13.61 18.45
CA ALA A 241 73.91 14.86 18.79
C ALA A 241 75.40 14.80 18.44
N LYS A 242 75.88 15.74 17.62
CA LYS A 242 77.32 15.93 17.34
C LYS A 242 78.02 16.41 18.61
N ARG A 243 78.95 15.59 19.14
CA ARG A 243 79.93 15.99 20.16
C ARG A 243 80.90 17.02 19.54
N VAL A 244 80.94 18.22 20.11
CA VAL A 244 81.98 19.22 19.86
C VAL A 244 83.16 18.88 20.77
N THR A 245 84.27 18.45 20.20
CA THR A 245 85.56 18.29 20.89
C THR A 245 86.31 19.62 20.87
N LYS A 246 86.56 20.18 22.05
CA LYS A 246 87.49 21.30 22.28
C LYS A 246 88.90 20.72 22.47
N PRO A 247 89.96 21.20 21.79
CA PRO A 247 91.32 20.82 22.12
C PRO A 247 91.82 21.59 23.36
N ARG A 248 92.60 20.91 24.19
CA ARG A 248 93.47 21.51 25.21
C ARG A 248 94.91 21.52 24.68
N ALA A 249 95.65 22.54 25.10
CA ALA A 249 97.04 22.90 24.80
C ALA A 249 97.27 23.59 23.46
#